data_AF-A0A4P9X9Q0-F1
#
_entry.id   AF-A0A4P9X9Q0-F1
#
_cell.length_a   1.000
_cell.length_b   1.000
_cell.length_c   1.000
_cell.angle_alpha   90.00
_cell.angle_beta   90.00
_cell.angle_gamma   90.00
#
_symmetry.space_group_name_H-M   'P 1'
#
loop_
_entity.id
_entity.type
_entity.pdbx_description
1 polymer ?
#
loop_
_entity_poly.entity_id
_entity_poly.type
_entity_poly.pdbx_seq_one_letter_code
_entity_poly.pdbx_strand_id
1 'polypeptide(L)'
;VQSEARGRMQNQMQRQYRIARPDATPAEVEAAVAGGAGNVFQQEMMGSVGAQRRALQEVQGRREELHKIEQSMEELFSLFQDMEALLDTQQNQINDIDAHVEDTVVQVQSGGQEMTRAIKHAKNARRLKWILFFVCLAIALVIALVIYF
;
A
#
# COMPACT_ATOMS: atom_id res chain seq x y z
N VAL A 1 25.39 -3.78 -59.68
CA VAL A 1 24.75 -3.12 -58.51
C VAL A 1 23.46 -2.38 -58.87
N GLN A 2 23.42 -1.45 -59.86
CA GLN A 2 22.18 -0.74 -60.23
C GLN A 2 21.11 -1.62 -60.93
N SER A 3 21.48 -2.65 -61.71
CA SER A 3 20.49 -3.53 -62.37
C SER A 3 19.80 -4.49 -61.40
N GLU A 4 20.52 -5.05 -60.42
CA GLU A 4 19.94 -5.92 -59.39
C GLU A 4 18.96 -5.18 -58.47
N ALA A 5 19.26 -3.92 -58.11
CA ALA A 5 18.34 -3.10 -57.33
C ALA A 5 17.03 -2.84 -58.07
N ARG A 6 17.09 -2.57 -59.39
CA ARG A 6 15.91 -2.40 -60.24
C ARG A 6 15.09 -3.68 -60.37
N GLY A 7 15.75 -4.83 -60.56
CA GLY A 7 15.08 -6.13 -60.66
C GLY A 7 14.38 -6.55 -59.36
N ARG A 8 14.97 -6.23 -58.19
CA ARG A 8 14.32 -6.47 -56.89
C ARG A 8 13.09 -5.58 -56.69
N MET A 9 13.17 -4.33 -57.13
CA MET A 9 12.07 -3.36 -57.01
C MET A 9 10.88 -3.72 -57.92
N GLN A 10 11.12 -4.11 -59.17
CA GLN A 10 10.07 -4.60 -60.07
C GLN A 10 9.38 -5.86 -59.54
N ASN A 11 10.14 -6.82 -59.00
CA ASN A 11 9.58 -8.03 -58.40
C ASN A 11 8.70 -7.74 -57.15
N GLN A 12 9.06 -6.75 -56.34
CA GLN A 12 8.23 -6.32 -55.22
C GLN A 12 6.93 -5.64 -55.68
N MET A 13 7.01 -4.78 -56.70
CA MET A 13 5.82 -4.14 -57.30
C MET A 13 4.87 -5.18 -57.89
N GLN A 14 5.40 -6.16 -58.61
CA GLN A 14 4.62 -7.23 -59.23
C GLN A 14 3.86 -8.07 -58.18
N ARG A 15 4.49 -8.36 -57.03
CA ARG A 15 3.85 -9.06 -55.91
C ARG A 15 2.74 -8.24 -55.26
N GLN A 16 2.99 -6.96 -54.97
CA GLN A 16 1.97 -6.10 -54.36
C GLN A 16 0.79 -5.85 -55.30
N TYR A 17 1.04 -5.67 -56.60
CA TYR A 17 -0.03 -5.50 -57.59
C TYR A 17 -0.94 -6.73 -57.68
N ARG A 18 -0.37 -7.94 -57.60
CA ARG A 18 -1.13 -9.20 -57.58
C ARG A 18 -1.93 -9.44 -56.29
N ILE A 19 -1.53 -8.84 -55.17
CA ILE A 19 -2.32 -8.89 -53.92
C ILE A 19 -3.57 -8.02 -54.04
N ALA A 20 -3.47 -6.87 -54.70
CA ALA A 20 -4.60 -5.95 -54.92
C ALA A 20 -5.52 -6.38 -56.08
N ARG A 21 -4.97 -7.04 -57.12
CA ARG A 21 -5.71 -7.66 -58.23
C ARG A 21 -5.20 -9.07 -58.51
N PRO A 22 -5.86 -10.12 -57.97
CA PRO A 22 -5.46 -11.51 -58.16
C PRO A 22 -5.55 -11.98 -59.63
N ASP A 23 -6.46 -11.38 -60.39
CA ASP A 23 -6.85 -11.85 -61.73
C ASP A 23 -6.03 -11.22 -62.87
N ALA A 24 -5.00 -10.44 -62.55
CA ALA A 24 -4.23 -9.66 -63.52
C ALA A 24 -3.29 -10.54 -64.38
N THR A 25 -3.33 -10.34 -65.71
CA THR A 25 -2.49 -11.09 -66.65
C THR A 25 -1.02 -10.63 -66.61
N PRO A 26 -0.04 -11.51 -66.92
CA PRO A 26 1.39 -11.15 -66.83
C PRO A 26 1.76 -9.88 -67.61
N ALA A 27 1.14 -9.67 -68.78
CA ALA A 27 1.38 -8.52 -69.63
C ALA A 27 0.80 -7.20 -69.07
N GLU A 28 -0.35 -7.25 -68.40
CA GLU A 28 -0.94 -6.09 -67.74
C GLU A 28 -0.13 -5.64 -66.53
N VAL A 29 0.42 -6.58 -65.76
CA VAL A 29 1.25 -6.26 -64.61
C VAL A 29 2.56 -5.60 -65.05
N GLU A 30 3.17 -6.06 -66.14
CA GLU A 30 4.38 -5.48 -66.69
C GLU A 30 4.15 -4.07 -67.25
N ALA A 31 3.03 -3.85 -67.95
CA ALA A 31 2.62 -2.54 -68.45
C ALA A 31 2.34 -1.54 -67.31
N ALA A 32 1.69 -1.98 -66.23
CA ALA A 32 1.44 -1.16 -65.06
C ALA A 32 2.74 -0.74 -64.34
N VAL A 33 3.73 -1.64 -64.28
CA VAL A 33 5.06 -1.37 -63.68
C VAL A 33 5.92 -0.47 -64.58
N ALA A 34 5.81 -0.60 -65.91
CA ALA A 34 6.57 0.18 -66.89
C ALA A 34 6.02 1.61 -67.13
N GLY A 35 4.71 1.83 -66.98
CA GLY A 35 4.00 3.06 -67.34
C GLY A 35 4.21 4.29 -66.45
N GLY A 36 5.28 4.35 -65.64
CA GLY A 36 5.55 5.51 -64.76
C GLY A 36 4.91 5.45 -63.37
N ALA A 37 4.16 4.38 -63.06
CA ALA A 37 3.66 4.11 -61.71
C ALA A 37 4.79 3.86 -60.69
N GLY A 38 6.02 3.59 -61.15
CA GLY A 38 7.17 3.36 -60.30
C GLY A 38 7.50 4.52 -59.35
N ASN A 39 7.34 5.78 -59.76
CA ASN A 39 7.60 6.93 -58.89
C ASN A 39 6.50 7.12 -57.83
N VAL A 40 5.24 6.94 -58.19
CA VAL A 40 4.09 7.04 -57.26
C VAL A 40 4.13 5.89 -56.25
N PHE A 41 4.41 4.67 -56.71
CA PHE A 41 4.59 3.51 -55.83
C PHE A 41 5.81 3.67 -54.91
N GLN A 42 6.91 4.27 -55.39
CA GLN A 42 8.08 4.53 -54.56
C GLN A 42 7.80 5.58 -53.48
N GLN A 43 7.01 6.62 -53.79
CA GLN A 43 6.55 7.61 -52.83
C GLN A 43 5.60 7.00 -51.78
N GLU A 44 4.66 6.17 -52.22
CA GLU A 44 3.66 5.54 -51.36
C GLU A 44 4.26 4.43 -50.48
N MET A 45 5.23 3.67 -51.00
CA MET A 45 6.05 2.74 -50.22
C MET A 45 6.94 3.44 -49.19
N MET A 46 7.55 4.58 -49.53
CA MET A 46 8.31 5.36 -48.54
C MET A 46 7.38 5.94 -47.46
N GLY A 47 6.17 6.37 -47.85
CA GLY A 47 5.11 6.78 -46.93
C GLY A 47 4.66 5.66 -46.00
N SER A 48 4.42 4.46 -46.53
CA SER A 48 3.97 3.28 -45.77
C SER A 48 5.05 2.76 -44.83
N VAL A 49 6.32 2.69 -45.27
CA VAL A 49 7.45 2.33 -44.41
C VAL A 49 7.64 3.38 -43.31
N GLY A 50 7.44 4.67 -43.61
CA GLY A 50 7.48 5.74 -42.61
C GLY A 50 6.32 5.67 -41.60
N ALA A 51 5.12 5.29 -42.04
CA ALA A 51 3.96 5.06 -41.18
C ALA A 51 4.16 3.83 -40.29
N GLN A 52 4.73 2.77 -40.83
CA GLN A 52 4.97 1.52 -40.12
C GLN A 52 6.10 1.66 -39.09
N ARG A 53 7.15 2.45 -39.39
CA ARG A 53 8.16 2.83 -38.40
C ARG A 53 7.57 3.67 -37.26
N ARG A 54 6.67 4.60 -37.57
CA ARG A 54 5.98 5.40 -36.55
C ARG A 54 5.09 4.53 -35.65
N ALA A 55 4.32 3.61 -36.24
CA ALA A 55 3.51 2.65 -35.49
C ALA A 55 4.38 1.75 -34.59
N LEU A 56 5.54 1.29 -35.08
CA LEU A 56 6.48 0.53 -34.27
C LEU A 56 7.07 1.33 -33.11
N GLN A 57 7.42 2.61 -33.34
CA GLN A 57 7.89 3.50 -32.27
C GLN A 57 6.81 3.75 -31.21
N GLU A 58 5.55 3.93 -31.62
CA GLU A 58 4.43 4.08 -30.69
C GLU A 58 4.21 2.82 -29.85
N VAL A 59 4.24 1.63 -30.48
CA VAL A 59 4.11 0.34 -29.77
C VAL A 59 5.28 0.14 -28.80
N GLN A 60 6.50 0.50 -29.18
CA GLN A 60 7.67 0.43 -28.30
C GLN A 60 7.54 1.39 -27.10
N GLY A 61 7.09 2.63 -27.34
CA GLY A 61 6.83 3.60 -26.26
C GLY A 61 5.79 3.11 -25.26
N ARG A 62 4.66 2.58 -25.74
CA ARG A 62 3.64 1.95 -24.87
C ARG A 62 4.18 0.76 -24.10
N ARG A 63 5.05 -0.05 -24.71
CA ARG A 63 5.64 -1.20 -24.03
C ARG A 63 6.54 -0.78 -22.87
N GLU A 64 7.28 0.32 -23.05
CA GLU A 64 8.14 0.89 -22.00
C GLU A 64 7.30 1.49 -20.86
N GLU A 65 6.17 2.12 -21.16
CA GLU A 65 5.20 2.55 -20.16
C GLU A 65 4.59 1.37 -19.39
N LEU A 66 4.19 0.30 -20.08
CA LEU A 66 3.68 -0.92 -19.44
C LEU A 66 4.72 -1.58 -18.54
N HIS A 67 6.00 -1.56 -18.94
CA HIS A 67 7.08 -2.08 -18.10
C HIS A 67 7.26 -1.27 -16.81
N LYS A 68 7.09 0.06 -16.86
CA LYS A 68 7.08 0.89 -15.64
C LYS A 68 5.90 0.55 -14.73
N ILE A 69 4.72 0.32 -15.30
CA ILE A 69 3.53 -0.10 -14.54
C ILE A 69 3.77 -1.47 -13.88
N GLU A 70 4.36 -2.42 -14.60
CA GLU A 70 4.75 -3.74 -14.08
C GLU A 70 5.68 -3.60 -12.86
N GLN A 71 6.74 -2.80 -12.97
CA GLN A 71 7.65 -2.52 -11.84
C GLN A 71 6.92 -1.91 -10.64
N SER A 72 6.05 -0.93 -10.86
CA SER A 72 5.25 -0.33 -9.78
C SER A 72 4.26 -1.32 -9.15
N MET A 73 3.73 -2.27 -9.93
CA MET A 73 2.87 -3.33 -9.40
C MET A 73 3.65 -4.34 -8.56
N GLU A 74 4.88 -4.70 -8.96
CA GLU A 74 5.76 -5.54 -8.14
C GLU A 74 6.11 -4.86 -6.82
N GLU A 75 6.46 -3.57 -6.83
CA GLU A 75 6.70 -2.81 -5.60
C GLU A 75 5.46 -2.76 -4.70
N LEU A 76 4.28 -2.51 -5.27
CA LEU A 76 3.02 -2.54 -4.53
C LEU A 76 2.72 -3.92 -3.92
N PHE A 77 2.98 -4.99 -4.67
CA PHE A 77 2.79 -6.35 -4.19
C PHE A 77 3.75 -6.68 -3.04
N SER A 78 5.01 -6.24 -3.14
CA SER A 78 5.98 -6.33 -2.05
C SER A 78 5.49 -5.58 -0.80
N LEU A 79 4.96 -4.37 -0.96
CA LEU A 79 4.40 -3.59 0.15
C LEU A 79 3.19 -4.28 0.80
N PHE A 80 2.33 -4.93 0.01
CA PHE A 80 1.23 -5.73 0.55
C PHE A 80 1.73 -6.92 1.39
N GLN A 81 2.79 -7.60 0.93
CA GLN A 81 3.40 -8.71 1.65
C GLN A 81 4.08 -8.27 2.94
N ASP A 82 4.80 -7.14 2.91
CA ASP A 82 5.41 -6.55 4.11
C ASP A 82 4.33 -6.12 5.12
N MET A 83 3.22 -5.57 4.64
CA MET A 83 2.08 -5.23 5.49
C MET A 83 1.44 -6.47 6.12
N GLU A 84 1.30 -7.57 5.39
CA GLU A 84 0.80 -8.84 5.91
C GLU A 84 1.72 -9.40 7.02
N ALA A 85 3.04 -9.36 6.81
CA ALA A 85 4.01 -9.77 7.82
C ALA A 85 3.97 -8.87 9.08
N LEU A 86 3.78 -7.56 8.92
CA LEU A 86 3.62 -6.62 10.03
C LEU A 86 2.31 -6.85 10.79
N LEU A 87 1.22 -7.23 10.13
CA LEU A 87 -0.05 -7.56 10.78
C LEU A 87 0.06 -8.86 11.59
N ASP A 88 0.69 -9.89 11.04
CA ASP A 88 0.93 -11.16 11.74
C ASP A 88 1.79 -10.93 13.01
N THR A 89 2.81 -10.08 12.91
CA THR A 89 3.66 -9.70 14.06
C THR A 89 2.89 -8.87 15.09
N GLN A 90 2.01 -7.96 14.66
CA GLN A 90 1.20 -7.10 15.54
C GLN A 90 0.03 -7.82 16.22
N GLN A 91 -0.39 -9.00 15.74
CA GLN A 91 -1.46 -9.78 16.36
C GLN A 91 -1.15 -10.18 17.82
N ASN A 92 0.14 -10.28 18.19
CA ASN A 92 0.56 -10.58 19.55
C ASN A 92 0.40 -9.37 20.52
N GLN A 93 0.57 -8.13 20.04
CA GLN A 93 0.49 -6.94 20.90
C GLN A 93 -0.96 -6.55 21.28
N ILE A 94 -1.95 -6.95 20.50
CA ILE A 94 -3.37 -6.71 20.85
C ILE A 94 -3.74 -7.44 22.15
N ASN A 95 -3.21 -8.65 22.36
CA ASN A 95 -3.43 -9.43 23.58
C ASN A 95 -2.90 -8.71 24.83
N ASP A 96 -1.80 -7.98 24.71
CA ASP A 96 -1.18 -7.25 25.82
C ASP A 96 -2.00 -6.00 26.20
N ILE A 97 -2.68 -5.36 25.24
CA ILE A 97 -3.56 -4.20 25.53
C ILE A 97 -4.77 -4.66 26.35
N ASP A 98 -5.41 -5.76 25.96
CA ASP A 98 -6.54 -6.32 26.71
C ASP A 98 -6.12 -6.72 28.13
N ALA A 99 -4.95 -7.35 28.28
CA ALA A 99 -4.39 -7.70 29.58
C ALA A 99 -4.12 -6.45 30.45
N HIS A 100 -3.52 -5.39 29.88
CA HIS A 100 -3.26 -4.15 30.60
C HIS A 100 -4.55 -3.41 31.00
N VAL A 101 -5.59 -3.45 30.17
CA VAL A 101 -6.89 -2.86 30.49
C VAL A 101 -7.55 -3.65 31.63
N GLU A 102 -7.53 -4.98 31.57
CA GLU A 102 -8.06 -5.85 32.63
C GLU A 102 -7.33 -5.64 33.96
N ASP A 103 -6.00 -5.61 33.95
CA ASP A 103 -5.17 -5.34 35.13
C ASP A 103 -5.46 -3.96 35.73
N THR A 104 -5.64 -2.94 34.88
CA THR A 104 -5.97 -1.58 35.32
C THR A 104 -7.33 -1.56 36.02
N VAL A 105 -8.33 -2.25 35.48
CA VAL A 105 -9.66 -2.35 36.10
C VAL A 105 -9.57 -3.00 37.48
N VAL A 106 -8.81 -4.11 37.60
CA VAL A 106 -8.60 -4.81 38.88
C VAL A 106 -7.90 -3.93 39.91
N GLN A 107 -6.86 -3.19 39.50
CA GLN A 107 -6.13 -2.28 40.39
C GLN A 107 -6.97 -1.09 40.85
N VAL A 108 -7.76 -0.49 39.96
CA VAL A 108 -8.67 0.61 40.32
C VAL A 108 -9.73 0.12 41.31
N GLN A 109 -10.31 -1.06 41.08
CA GLN A 109 -11.29 -1.64 41.98
C GLN A 109 -10.69 -1.94 43.36
N SER A 110 -9.51 -2.56 43.39
CA SER A 110 -8.80 -2.89 44.64
C SER A 110 -8.39 -1.62 45.39
N GLY A 111 -7.88 -0.61 44.70
CA GLY A 111 -7.55 0.69 45.27
C GLY A 111 -8.77 1.40 45.88
N GLY A 112 -9.93 1.31 45.24
CA GLY A 112 -11.19 1.83 45.79
C GLY A 112 -11.62 1.14 47.09
N GLN A 113 -11.45 -0.18 47.19
CA GLN A 113 -11.74 -0.93 48.42
C GLN A 113 -10.78 -0.55 49.55
N GLU A 114 -9.49 -0.48 49.27
CA GLU A 114 -8.49 -0.08 50.26
C GLU A 114 -8.69 1.36 50.74
N MET A 115 -9.04 2.30 49.85
CA MET A 115 -9.39 3.67 50.23
C MET A 115 -10.61 3.70 51.18
N THR A 116 -11.62 2.89 50.90
CA THR A 116 -12.81 2.78 51.76
C THR A 116 -12.46 2.25 53.16
N ARG A 117 -11.61 1.21 53.23
CA ARG A 117 -11.11 0.65 54.50
C ARG A 117 -10.29 1.69 55.25
N ALA A 118 -9.38 2.39 54.57
CA ALA A 118 -8.55 3.44 55.16
C ALA A 118 -9.40 4.57 55.77
N ILE A 119 -10.46 5.01 55.08
CA ILE A 119 -11.41 6.01 55.62
C ILE A 119 -12.10 5.49 56.90
N LYS A 120 -12.56 4.22 56.89
CA LYS A 120 -13.19 3.60 58.06
C LYS A 120 -12.23 3.52 59.24
N HIS A 121 -10.99 3.08 59.02
CA HIS A 121 -9.96 3.02 60.04
C HIS A 121 -9.60 4.41 60.58
N ALA A 122 -9.42 5.40 59.70
CA ALA A 122 -9.13 6.78 60.10
C ALA A 122 -10.26 7.37 60.97
N LYS A 123 -11.52 7.12 60.62
CA LYS A 123 -12.68 7.56 61.42
C LYS A 123 -12.71 6.88 62.79
N ASN A 124 -12.44 5.58 62.86
CA ASN A 124 -12.42 4.86 64.14
C ASN A 124 -11.25 5.29 65.03
N ALA A 125 -10.06 5.49 64.45
CA ALA A 125 -8.88 5.98 65.16
C ALA A 125 -9.13 7.35 65.80
N ARG A 126 -9.83 8.26 65.11
CA ARG A 126 -10.24 9.55 65.71
C ARG A 126 -11.15 9.37 66.92
N ARG A 127 -12.11 8.44 66.86
CA ARG A 127 -13.00 8.15 68.00
C ARG A 127 -12.23 7.58 69.19
N LEU A 128 -11.34 6.63 68.95
CA LEU A 128 -10.51 6.04 69.99
C LEU A 128 -9.59 7.07 70.67
N LYS A 129 -9.04 8.03 69.91
CA LYS A 129 -8.26 9.14 70.48
C LYS A 129 -9.06 9.96 71.51
N TRP A 130 -10.32 10.26 71.20
CA TRP A 130 -11.20 10.98 72.15
C TRP A 130 -11.54 10.15 73.38
N ILE A 131 -11.84 8.86 73.20
CA ILE A 131 -12.09 7.95 74.33
C ILE A 131 -10.87 7.89 75.25
N LEU A 132 -9.67 7.72 74.68
CA LEU A 132 -8.43 7.67 75.45
C LEU A 132 -8.16 9.00 76.18
N PHE A 133 -8.43 10.14 75.55
CA PHE A 133 -8.33 11.45 76.18
C PHE A 133 -9.23 11.59 77.42
N PHE A 134 -10.51 11.22 77.31
CA PHE A 134 -11.45 11.29 78.44
C PHE A 134 -11.10 10.31 79.56
N VAL A 135 -10.60 9.12 79.24
CA VAL A 135 -10.12 8.14 80.24
C VAL A 135 -8.92 8.71 81.01
N CYS A 136 -7.94 9.30 80.31
CA CYS A 136 -6.80 9.96 80.96
C CYS A 136 -7.24 11.13 81.85
N LEU A 137 -8.19 11.96 81.39
CA LEU A 137 -8.75 13.06 82.17
C LEU A 137 -9.41 12.58 83.46
N ALA A 138 -10.22 11.51 83.37
CA ALA A 138 -10.91 10.94 84.53
C ALA A 138 -9.92 10.41 85.58
N ILE A 139 -8.86 9.71 85.15
CA ILE A 139 -7.81 9.22 86.05
C ILE A 139 -7.09 10.40 86.74
N ALA A 140 -6.76 11.46 86.00
CA ALA A 140 -6.11 12.64 86.56
C ALA A 140 -6.99 13.34 87.63
N LEU A 141 -8.31 13.42 87.41
CA LEU A 141 -9.25 13.99 88.38
C LEU A 141 -9.34 13.15 89.67
N VAL A 142 -9.35 11.82 89.56
CA VAL A 142 -9.35 10.93 90.74
C VAL A 142 -8.08 11.13 91.56
N ILE A 143 -6.92 11.19 90.92
CA ILE A 143 -5.64 11.44 91.61
C ILE A 143 -5.66 12.80 92.31
N ALA A 144 -6.14 13.86 91.64
CA ALA A 144 -6.24 15.19 92.23
C ALA A 144 -7.16 15.21 93.46
N LEU A 145 -8.28 14.50 93.43
CA LEU A 145 -9.19 14.38 94.57
C LEU A 145 -8.55 13.66 95.75
N VAL A 146 -7.81 12.58 95.51
CA VAL A 146 -7.10 11.82 96.56
C VAL A 146 -5.96 12.63 97.20
N ILE A 147 -5.32 13.53 96.46
CA ILE A 147 -4.28 14.41 97.01
C ILE A 147 -4.89 15.59 97.77
N TYR A 148 -6.05 16.09 97.33
CA TYR A 148 -6.72 17.25 97.93
C TYR A 148 -7.42 16.93 99.26
N PHE A 149 -8.01 15.74 99.38
CA PHE A 149 -8.64 15.23 100.61
C PHE A 149 -7.64 14.48 101.49
#